data_AF-D3NYW0-F1
#
_entry.id   AF-D3NYW0-F1
#
_cell.length_a   1.000
_cell.length_b   1.000
_cell.length_c   1.000
_cell.angle_alpha   90.00
_cell.angle_beta   90.00
_cell.angle_gamma   90.00
#
_symmetry.space_group_name_H-M   'P 1'
#
loop_
_entity.id
_entity.type
_entity.pdbx_description
1 polymer ?
#
loop_
_entity_poly.entity_id
_entity_poly.type
_entity_poly.pdbx_seq_one_letter_code
_entity_poly.pdbx_strand_id
1 'polypeptide(L)'
;MVNIYTPTAQDGLSSAEIVLYDQLMDYRAQLGLPAIPLSKALTTTAARHVVDIADNLGTAVPDQSPGESRAHSWSDAAYNAKDATSYGAMWGAPARLGTGYAGYGFENLITGTGSVVRGTPEQTASVLLTAWKMSPSHNAVMTNQGDWKPYSWNAVGVAVYKNSAAIWFGREADPTGGPAIDGFDPLRYLAGNADLARVIGTDSAAARSHYIQSGAREGRSTTAFNPYQYLAGYGDLMAAFGSDAQAAGIHYIQSGLREGRSATAFNADAYLASNPDLLAAFGSDRNAASRHYIDSGRAEQRRLDGFDATAYERANPDIAAAFGADLTAATRHYVEYGYREHRRTAVQPVAAQGAPLAGPGADSLQSSAPVEESDPMIGRLGEAPVDLTWTAGMLAAPLAAPLSGIGMGAFPRSDAQGLTLAFAGPV
;
A
#
# COMPACT_ATOMS: atom_id res chain seq x y z
N MET A 1 7.88 22.14 -7.30
CA MET A 1 9.12 21.90 -6.54
C MET A 1 8.74 21.74 -5.08
N VAL A 2 9.00 20.58 -4.49
CA VAL A 2 8.76 20.27 -3.08
C VAL A 2 9.87 20.93 -2.24
N ASN A 3 9.50 21.50 -1.09
CA ASN A 3 10.48 22.02 -0.14
C ASN A 3 10.99 20.91 0.78
N ILE A 4 12.24 20.48 0.58
CA ILE A 4 12.88 19.39 1.33
C ILE A 4 13.23 19.75 2.79
N TYR A 5 13.08 21.01 3.19
CA TYR A 5 13.33 21.45 4.57
C TYR A 5 12.09 21.37 5.47
N THR A 6 10.91 21.18 4.90
CA THR A 6 9.65 21.08 5.64
C THR A 6 9.19 19.62 5.76
N PRO A 7 8.41 19.26 6.81
CA PRO A 7 7.86 17.92 6.94
C PRO A 7 7.08 17.50 5.69
N THR A 8 7.32 16.28 5.24
CA THR A 8 6.59 15.67 4.12
C THR A 8 5.70 14.55 4.60
N ALA A 9 4.75 14.11 3.77
CA ALA A 9 3.93 12.93 4.05
C ALA A 9 4.74 11.62 3.99
N GLN A 10 6.01 11.67 3.61
CA GLN A 10 6.93 10.54 3.49
C GLN A 10 7.91 10.47 4.66
N ASP A 11 7.89 11.43 5.61
CA ASP A 11 8.87 11.47 6.72
C ASP A 11 8.71 10.27 7.70
N GLY A 12 7.61 9.50 7.61
CA GLY A 12 7.37 8.27 8.36
C GLY A 12 7.66 7.00 7.57
N LEU A 13 7.28 5.84 8.12
CA LEU A 13 7.41 4.54 7.47
C LEU A 13 6.08 4.04 6.91
N SER A 14 6.10 3.61 5.67
CA SER A 14 5.13 2.72 5.05
C SER A 14 5.41 1.25 5.39
N SER A 15 4.45 0.37 5.10
CA SER A 15 4.63 -1.08 5.25
C SER A 15 5.76 -1.63 4.38
N ALA A 16 5.95 -1.10 3.16
CA ALA A 16 7.05 -1.52 2.28
C ALA A 16 8.43 -1.18 2.85
N GLU A 17 8.56 -0.02 3.49
CA GLU A 17 9.80 0.40 4.13
C GLU A 17 10.08 -0.40 5.41
N ILE A 18 9.05 -0.73 6.20
CA ILE A 18 9.19 -1.65 7.35
C ILE A 18 9.72 -3.01 6.88
N VAL A 19 9.07 -3.60 5.86
CA VAL A 19 9.50 -4.89 5.33
C VAL A 19 10.92 -4.83 4.77
N LEU A 20 11.29 -3.74 4.08
CA LEU A 20 12.65 -3.52 3.60
C LEU A 20 13.67 -3.47 4.75
N TYR A 21 13.37 -2.72 5.81
CA TYR A 21 14.20 -2.66 7.01
C TYR A 21 14.39 -4.06 7.62
N ASP A 22 13.30 -4.79 7.83
CA ASP A 22 13.40 -6.10 8.45
C ASP A 22 14.21 -7.06 7.56
N GLN A 23 14.02 -7.03 6.23
CA GLN A 23 14.74 -7.91 5.32
C GLN A 23 16.25 -7.61 5.32
N LEU A 24 16.62 -6.33 5.45
CA LEU A 24 18.00 -5.94 5.69
C LEU A 24 18.51 -6.51 7.02
N MET A 25 17.71 -6.45 8.10
CA MET A 25 18.10 -7.00 9.40
C MET A 25 18.27 -8.52 9.36
N ASP A 26 17.40 -9.25 8.68
CA ASP A 26 17.55 -10.70 8.48
C ASP A 26 18.82 -11.02 7.70
N TYR A 27 19.10 -10.27 6.64
CA TYR A 27 20.31 -10.46 5.87
C TYR A 27 21.57 -10.22 6.72
N ARG A 28 21.56 -9.18 7.56
CA ARG A 28 22.64 -8.93 8.53
C ARG A 28 22.75 -10.07 9.56
N ALA A 29 21.64 -10.56 10.09
CA ALA A 29 21.61 -11.67 11.04
C ALA A 29 22.17 -12.97 10.45
N GLN A 30 21.88 -13.27 9.17
CA GLN A 30 22.47 -14.41 8.45
C GLN A 30 24.00 -14.35 8.35
N LEU A 31 24.56 -13.14 8.42
CA LEU A 31 26.01 -12.88 8.42
C LEU A 31 26.60 -12.76 9.84
N GLY A 32 25.80 -12.97 10.89
CA GLY A 32 26.21 -12.81 12.28
C GLY A 32 26.43 -11.34 12.70
N LEU A 33 25.88 -10.39 11.95
CA LEU A 33 25.98 -8.95 12.25
C LEU A 33 24.81 -8.50 13.13
N PRO A 34 25.02 -7.52 14.02
CA PRO A 34 23.94 -7.00 14.86
C PRO A 34 22.91 -6.25 14.02
N ALA A 35 21.65 -6.31 14.48
CA ALA A 35 20.58 -5.44 14.01
C ALA A 35 20.91 -3.98 14.31
N ILE A 36 20.44 -3.08 13.44
CA ILE A 36 20.68 -1.63 13.53
C ILE A 36 19.35 -0.98 13.93
N PRO A 37 19.31 -0.14 14.98
CA PRO A 37 18.08 0.55 15.36
C PRO A 37 17.53 1.46 14.24
N LEU A 38 16.22 1.40 14.00
CA LEU A 38 15.52 2.37 13.16
C LEU A 38 15.64 3.78 13.74
N SER A 39 16.00 4.73 12.90
CA SER A 39 16.26 6.13 13.23
C SER A 39 15.23 7.03 12.57
N LYS A 40 14.49 7.80 13.37
CA LYS A 40 13.58 8.82 12.85
C LYS A 40 14.33 9.84 12.02
N ALA A 41 15.46 10.32 12.50
CA ALA A 41 16.24 11.36 11.82
C ALA A 41 16.76 10.89 10.45
N LEU A 42 17.29 9.67 10.36
CA LEU A 42 17.77 9.11 9.10
C LEU A 42 16.63 8.64 8.17
N THR A 43 15.49 8.18 8.71
CA THR A 43 14.29 7.93 7.89
C THR A 43 13.80 9.22 7.26
N THR A 44 13.75 10.32 8.02
CA THR A 44 13.43 11.65 7.48
C THR A 44 14.44 12.10 6.41
N THR A 45 15.74 11.86 6.61
CA THR A 45 16.76 12.14 5.57
C THR A 45 16.53 11.31 4.31
N ALA A 46 16.33 9.99 4.45
CA ALA A 46 16.09 9.10 3.33
C ALA A 46 14.83 9.51 2.55
N ALA A 47 13.73 9.77 3.26
CA ALA A 47 12.45 10.19 2.70
C ALA A 47 12.57 11.47 1.89
N ARG A 48 13.19 12.50 2.48
CA ARG A 48 13.38 13.78 1.81
C ARG A 48 14.25 13.65 0.57
N HIS A 49 15.26 12.78 0.57
CA HIS A 49 16.10 12.58 -0.60
C HIS A 49 15.33 11.92 -1.74
N VAL A 50 14.59 10.83 -1.47
CA VAL A 50 13.82 10.15 -2.53
C VAL A 50 12.68 11.03 -3.07
N VAL A 51 12.10 11.89 -2.22
CA VAL A 51 11.14 12.92 -2.65
C VAL A 51 11.81 14.00 -3.51
N ASP A 52 12.99 14.49 -3.11
CA ASP A 52 13.75 15.47 -3.87
C ASP A 52 14.10 14.96 -5.27
N ILE A 53 14.58 13.72 -5.34
CA ILE A 53 14.88 13.04 -6.59
C ILE A 53 13.63 12.95 -7.46
N ALA A 54 12.52 12.47 -6.91
CA ALA A 54 11.31 12.23 -7.71
C ALA A 54 10.64 13.53 -8.17
N ASP A 55 10.60 14.56 -7.32
CA ASP A 55 9.71 15.71 -7.51
C ASP A 55 10.42 17.02 -7.85
N ASN A 56 11.73 17.11 -7.62
CA ASN A 56 12.54 18.28 -7.95
C ASN A 56 13.54 17.97 -9.07
N LEU A 57 14.21 16.82 -9.01
CA LEU A 57 15.22 16.43 -10.00
C LEU A 57 14.64 15.58 -11.15
N GLY A 58 13.50 14.91 -10.91
CA GLY A 58 12.90 13.91 -11.78
C GLY A 58 13.60 12.54 -11.72
N THR A 59 14.93 12.53 -11.77
CA THR A 59 15.79 11.34 -11.58
C THR A 59 17.08 11.74 -10.86
N ALA A 60 17.89 10.77 -10.44
CA ALA A 60 19.24 11.05 -9.97
C ALA A 60 20.03 11.87 -11.01
N VAL A 61 20.90 12.76 -10.52
CA VAL A 61 21.75 13.58 -11.40
C VAL A 61 22.75 12.66 -12.11
N PRO A 62 22.78 12.65 -13.46
CA PRO A 62 23.66 11.75 -14.20
C PRO A 62 25.11 12.22 -14.13
N ASP A 63 26.03 11.25 -14.18
CA ASP A 63 27.46 11.51 -14.31
C ASP A 63 27.77 12.25 -15.61
N GLN A 64 28.73 13.18 -15.56
CA GLN A 64 29.23 13.88 -16.75
C GLN A 64 30.55 13.27 -17.25
N SER A 65 31.23 12.50 -16.39
CA SER A 65 32.45 11.77 -16.71
C SER A 65 32.53 10.43 -15.96
N PRO A 66 33.24 9.41 -16.49
CA PRO A 66 33.37 8.11 -15.83
C PRO A 66 33.93 8.22 -14.40
N GLY A 67 33.24 7.62 -13.43
CA GLY A 67 33.63 7.59 -12.02
C GLY A 67 33.37 8.89 -11.26
N GLU A 68 32.62 9.83 -11.82
CA GLU A 68 32.22 11.07 -11.14
C GLU A 68 31.18 10.82 -10.05
N SER A 69 30.26 9.87 -10.25
CA SER A 69 29.16 9.50 -9.36
C SER A 69 28.47 10.71 -8.72
N ARG A 70 27.48 11.24 -9.44
CA ARG A 70 26.68 12.41 -9.02
C ARG A 70 25.31 12.03 -8.49
N ALA A 71 24.99 10.74 -8.44
CA ALA A 71 23.66 10.22 -8.11
C ALA A 71 23.17 10.64 -6.72
N HIS A 72 24.07 10.93 -5.79
CA HIS A 72 23.77 11.38 -4.42
C HIS A 72 23.58 12.91 -4.29
N SER A 73 23.43 13.62 -5.41
CA SER A 73 23.19 15.06 -5.42
C SER A 73 21.77 15.37 -4.98
N TRP A 74 21.64 16.43 -4.19
CA TRP A 74 20.38 17.04 -3.84
C TRP A 74 20.12 18.25 -4.74
N SER A 75 18.85 18.66 -4.87
CA SER A 75 18.48 19.84 -5.65
C SER A 75 19.07 21.14 -5.11
N ASP A 76 19.44 21.19 -3.83
CA ASP A 76 20.05 22.31 -3.15
C ASP A 76 21.56 22.15 -2.91
N ALA A 77 22.12 20.96 -3.14
CA ALA A 77 23.53 20.64 -2.86
C ALA A 77 24.05 19.52 -3.77
N ALA A 78 24.95 19.89 -4.70
CA ALA A 78 25.56 18.94 -5.62
C ALA A 78 26.60 18.03 -4.94
N TYR A 79 26.64 16.77 -5.36
CA TYR A 79 27.62 15.77 -4.95
C TYR A 79 28.46 15.32 -6.16
N ASN A 80 29.76 15.11 -5.93
CA ASN A 80 30.69 14.55 -6.90
C ASN A 80 31.74 13.70 -6.17
N ALA A 81 31.78 12.40 -6.45
CA ALA A 81 32.70 11.46 -5.81
C ALA A 81 34.19 11.77 -6.05
N LYS A 82 34.53 12.55 -7.09
CA LYS A 82 35.91 13.01 -7.35
C LYS A 82 36.29 14.31 -6.64
N ASP A 83 35.32 15.01 -6.06
CA ASP A 83 35.55 16.26 -5.36
C ASP A 83 35.18 16.14 -3.88
N ALA A 84 36.21 15.96 -3.05
CA ALA A 84 36.05 15.82 -1.60
C ALA A 84 35.37 17.02 -0.93
N THR A 85 35.40 18.22 -1.56
CA THR A 85 34.70 19.39 -1.02
C THR A 85 33.17 19.27 -1.13
N SER A 86 32.69 18.41 -2.03
CA SER A 86 31.25 18.15 -2.24
C SER A 86 30.68 17.08 -1.31
N TYR A 87 31.51 16.31 -0.59
CA TYR A 87 31.03 15.17 0.21
C TYR A 87 30.07 15.58 1.33
N GLY A 88 30.18 16.83 1.81
CA GLY A 88 29.26 17.42 2.78
C GLY A 88 27.81 17.48 2.28
N ALA A 89 27.58 17.49 0.96
CA ALA A 89 26.24 17.44 0.38
C ALA A 89 25.48 16.16 0.76
N MET A 90 26.18 15.03 0.84
CA MET A 90 25.63 13.73 1.27
C MET A 90 25.80 13.52 2.77
N TRP A 91 27.04 13.54 3.27
CA TRP A 91 27.32 13.17 4.67
C TRP A 91 26.72 14.13 5.67
N GLY A 92 26.67 15.42 5.34
CA GLY A 92 26.09 16.46 6.17
C GLY A 92 24.57 16.63 5.99
N ALA A 93 23.92 15.86 5.12
CA ALA A 93 22.49 16.02 4.82
C ALA A 93 21.58 15.92 6.06
N PRO A 94 21.75 14.97 7.00
CA PRO A 94 20.90 14.91 8.20
C PRO A 94 20.94 16.21 9.01
N ALA A 95 22.14 16.75 9.24
CA ALA A 95 22.33 18.02 9.95
C ALA A 95 21.79 19.22 9.14
N ARG A 96 22.08 19.27 7.83
CA ARG A 96 21.60 20.34 6.92
C ARG A 96 20.06 20.43 6.94
N LEU A 97 19.39 19.29 6.90
CA LEU A 97 17.92 19.18 6.90
C LEU A 97 17.30 19.38 8.29
N GLY A 98 18.12 19.55 9.34
CA GLY A 98 17.66 19.76 10.70
C GLY A 98 16.93 18.54 11.30
N THR A 99 17.31 17.31 10.91
CA THR A 99 16.60 16.11 11.38
C THR A 99 16.87 15.76 12.84
N GLY A 100 17.90 16.37 13.45
CA GLY A 100 18.32 16.11 14.82
C GLY A 100 19.36 14.98 14.96
N TYR A 101 19.80 14.38 13.85
CA TYR A 101 20.91 13.42 13.87
C TYR A 101 22.24 14.12 14.15
N ALA A 102 23.03 13.59 15.09
CA ALA A 102 24.26 14.21 15.56
C ALA A 102 25.50 13.88 14.71
N GLY A 103 25.38 12.91 13.80
CA GLY A 103 26.49 12.36 13.02
C GLY A 103 26.37 12.57 11.52
N TYR A 104 27.28 11.92 10.78
CA TYR A 104 27.19 11.83 9.33
C TYR A 104 26.26 10.70 8.88
N GLY A 105 25.55 10.94 7.79
CA GLY A 105 24.74 9.93 7.10
C GLY A 105 25.48 9.32 5.91
N PHE A 106 25.34 8.02 5.71
CA PHE A 106 25.89 7.29 4.57
C PHE A 106 24.79 6.60 3.80
N GLU A 107 24.78 6.74 2.47
CA GLU A 107 23.64 6.36 1.65
C GLU A 107 23.95 5.16 0.76
N ASN A 108 22.98 4.24 0.71
CA ASN A 108 22.74 3.38 -0.44
C ASN A 108 21.50 3.90 -1.18
N LEU A 109 21.65 4.21 -2.47
CA LEU A 109 20.58 4.77 -3.29
C LEU A 109 20.30 3.85 -4.49
N ILE A 110 19.02 3.65 -4.80
CA ILE A 110 18.55 3.11 -6.06
C ILE A 110 17.61 4.11 -6.68
N THR A 111 17.78 4.34 -7.98
CA THR A 111 16.86 5.15 -8.79
C THR A 111 16.55 4.43 -10.10
N GLY A 112 15.33 4.61 -10.61
CA GLY A 112 14.88 4.08 -11.89
C GLY A 112 14.25 5.15 -12.79
N THR A 113 14.06 4.80 -14.06
CA THR A 113 13.28 5.62 -15.02
C THR A 113 11.77 5.44 -14.83
N GLY A 114 11.35 4.43 -14.06
CA GLY A 114 9.97 4.18 -13.66
C GLY A 114 9.87 3.86 -12.17
N SER A 115 8.65 3.56 -11.70
CA SER A 115 8.41 3.26 -10.29
C SER A 115 9.25 2.08 -9.81
N VAL A 116 9.86 2.21 -8.63
CA VAL A 116 10.53 1.10 -7.92
C VAL A 116 9.57 0.36 -6.98
N VAL A 117 8.37 0.91 -6.75
CA VAL A 117 7.30 0.27 -5.97
C VAL A 117 6.68 -0.89 -6.77
N ARG A 118 6.35 -1.99 -6.10
CA ARG A 118 5.75 -3.20 -6.67
C ARG A 118 4.38 -3.47 -6.03
N GLY A 119 3.69 -4.51 -6.51
CA GLY A 119 2.32 -4.83 -6.12
C GLY A 119 2.13 -5.08 -4.62
N THR A 120 3.15 -5.58 -3.93
CA THR A 120 3.13 -5.76 -2.46
C THR A 120 4.34 -5.13 -1.76
N PRO A 121 4.24 -4.86 -0.45
CA PRO A 121 5.38 -4.50 0.41
C PRO A 121 6.58 -5.45 0.25
N GLU A 122 6.36 -6.76 0.42
CA GLU A 122 7.37 -7.82 0.21
C GLU A 122 8.03 -7.77 -1.16
N GLN A 123 7.26 -7.63 -2.24
CA GLN A 123 7.82 -7.58 -3.59
C GLN A 123 8.71 -6.35 -3.77
N THR A 124 8.26 -5.20 -3.26
CA THR A 124 9.01 -3.94 -3.31
C THR A 124 10.34 -4.08 -2.57
N ALA A 125 10.27 -4.51 -1.31
CA ALA A 125 11.45 -4.70 -0.46
C ALA A 125 12.44 -5.71 -1.05
N SER A 126 11.96 -6.87 -1.51
CA SER A 126 12.81 -7.96 -1.98
C SER A 126 13.58 -7.60 -3.24
N VAL A 127 12.94 -6.89 -4.18
CA VAL A 127 13.59 -6.42 -5.42
C VAL A 127 14.69 -5.41 -5.09
N LEU A 128 14.40 -4.44 -4.21
CA LEU A 128 15.35 -3.41 -3.80
C LEU A 128 16.56 -4.01 -3.07
N LEU A 129 16.31 -4.86 -2.06
CA LEU A 129 17.39 -5.48 -1.29
C LEU A 129 18.25 -6.41 -2.16
N THR A 130 17.65 -7.16 -3.08
CA THR A 130 18.39 -8.01 -4.02
C THR A 130 19.32 -7.18 -4.90
N ALA A 131 18.83 -6.06 -5.43
CA ALA A 131 19.64 -5.15 -6.24
C ALA A 131 20.86 -4.61 -5.46
N TRP A 132 20.67 -4.18 -4.21
CA TRP A 132 21.79 -3.73 -3.37
C TRP A 132 22.77 -4.86 -3.01
N LYS A 133 22.28 -6.09 -2.77
CA LYS A 133 23.14 -7.25 -2.49
C LYS A 133 24.02 -7.64 -3.69
N MET A 134 23.49 -7.48 -4.90
CA MET A 134 24.23 -7.77 -6.14
C MET A 134 25.32 -6.74 -6.46
N SER A 135 25.25 -5.54 -5.86
CA SER A 135 26.27 -4.51 -6.04
C SER A 135 27.31 -4.58 -4.92
N PRO A 136 28.60 -4.88 -5.22
CA PRO A 136 29.61 -5.06 -4.18
C PRO A 136 29.78 -3.85 -3.25
N SER A 137 29.70 -2.64 -3.79
CA SER A 137 29.84 -1.39 -3.02
C SER A 137 28.65 -1.13 -2.11
N HIS A 138 27.41 -1.26 -2.60
CA HIS A 138 26.22 -1.13 -1.76
C HIS A 138 26.14 -2.22 -0.70
N ASN A 139 26.45 -3.47 -1.08
CA ASN A 139 26.46 -4.60 -0.16
C ASN A 139 27.48 -4.40 0.96
N ALA A 140 28.64 -3.81 0.64
CA ALA A 140 29.67 -3.53 1.63
C ALA A 140 29.19 -2.55 2.73
N VAL A 141 28.40 -1.52 2.38
CA VAL A 141 27.81 -0.60 3.38
C VAL A 141 26.86 -1.36 4.30
N MET A 142 25.94 -2.15 3.72
CA MET A 142 24.91 -2.91 4.45
C MET A 142 25.49 -3.95 5.40
N THR A 143 26.71 -4.43 5.14
CA THR A 143 27.33 -5.57 5.84
C THR A 143 28.64 -5.23 6.55
N ASN A 144 28.99 -3.94 6.64
CA ASN A 144 30.23 -3.48 7.28
C ASN A 144 31.50 -4.15 6.67
N GLN A 145 31.54 -4.30 5.34
CA GLN A 145 32.69 -4.88 4.63
C GLN A 145 33.55 -3.79 3.96
N GLY A 146 34.76 -4.16 3.53
CA GLY A 146 35.67 -3.23 2.86
C GLY A 146 36.03 -2.04 3.75
N ASP A 147 35.92 -0.83 3.20
CA ASP A 147 36.24 0.42 3.92
C ASP A 147 35.26 0.70 5.09
N TRP A 148 34.13 -0.02 5.17
CA TRP A 148 33.13 0.08 6.24
C TRP A 148 33.42 -0.84 7.45
N LYS A 149 34.47 -1.67 7.39
CA LYS A 149 34.85 -2.58 8.49
C LYS A 149 35.09 -1.88 9.85
N PRO A 150 35.65 -0.67 9.91
CA PRO A 150 35.81 0.05 11.18
C PRO A 150 34.51 0.61 11.76
N TYR A 151 33.41 0.59 11.01
CA TYR A 151 32.18 1.29 11.36
C TYR A 151 31.27 0.34 12.14
N SER A 152 30.60 0.88 13.15
CA SER A 152 29.48 0.24 13.83
C SER A 152 28.23 1.05 13.56
N TRP A 153 27.25 0.46 12.89
CA TRP A 153 25.99 1.12 12.59
C TRP A 153 25.09 1.13 13.82
N ASN A 154 24.67 2.33 14.24
CA ASN A 154 23.80 2.54 15.41
C ASN A 154 22.47 3.23 15.06
N ALA A 155 22.31 3.60 13.79
CA ALA A 155 21.09 4.21 13.26
C ALA A 155 20.93 3.79 11.79
N VAL A 156 19.71 3.42 11.41
CA VAL A 156 19.34 3.20 10.00
C VAL A 156 18.01 3.88 9.69
N GLY A 157 17.94 4.54 8.55
CA GLY A 157 16.71 5.06 7.94
C GLY A 157 16.50 4.41 6.59
N VAL A 158 15.25 4.22 6.20
CA VAL A 158 14.86 3.67 4.90
C VAL A 158 13.75 4.53 4.30
N ALA A 159 13.75 4.67 2.98
CA ALA A 159 12.64 5.28 2.27
C ALA A 159 12.47 4.70 0.87
N VAL A 160 11.23 4.65 0.40
CA VAL A 160 10.83 4.23 -0.95
C VAL A 160 9.75 5.18 -1.46
N TYR A 161 10.05 5.90 -2.53
CA TYR A 161 9.09 6.84 -3.12
C TYR A 161 9.23 6.89 -4.64
N LYS A 162 8.10 6.68 -5.34
CA LYS A 162 8.00 6.70 -6.80
C LYS A 162 9.13 5.88 -7.45
N ASN A 163 10.11 6.55 -8.05
CA ASN A 163 11.19 5.97 -8.84
C ASN A 163 12.49 5.76 -8.05
N SER A 164 12.49 5.98 -6.72
CA SER A 164 13.71 5.97 -5.92
C SER A 164 13.52 5.28 -4.58
N ALA A 165 14.59 4.68 -4.07
CA ALA A 165 14.67 4.10 -2.74
C ALA A 165 16.06 4.34 -2.14
N ALA A 166 16.11 4.60 -0.83
CA ALA A 166 17.35 4.86 -0.13
C ALA A 166 17.42 4.13 1.21
N ILE A 167 18.62 3.72 1.60
CA ILE A 167 18.97 3.31 2.96
C ILE A 167 20.07 4.23 3.47
N TRP A 168 19.83 4.85 4.61
CA TRP A 168 20.77 5.75 5.27
C TRP A 168 21.29 5.11 6.54
N PHE A 169 22.62 5.04 6.67
CA PHE A 169 23.31 4.48 7.82
C PHE A 169 23.99 5.60 8.61
N GLY A 170 24.10 5.41 9.92
CA GLY A 170 24.82 6.33 10.79
C GLY A 170 25.52 5.59 11.93
N ARG A 171 26.63 6.17 12.40
CA ARG A 171 27.48 5.55 13.43
C ARG A 171 27.04 5.91 14.85
N GLU A 172 26.31 6.99 14.98
CA GLU A 172 25.85 7.56 16.21
C GLU A 172 24.43 7.05 16.49
N ALA A 173 24.08 6.83 17.76
CA ALA A 173 22.71 6.54 18.12
C ALA A 173 21.84 7.77 17.84
N ASP A 174 20.62 7.54 17.34
CA ASP A 174 19.69 8.63 17.05
C ASP A 174 18.95 9.10 18.33
N PRO A 175 19.15 10.35 18.79
CA PRO A 175 18.46 10.87 19.97
C PRO A 175 16.96 11.14 19.71
N THR A 176 16.50 11.13 18.46
CA THR A 176 15.11 11.41 18.08
C THR A 176 14.20 10.17 18.11
N GLY A 177 14.77 8.99 18.40
CA GLY A 177 14.04 7.73 18.53
C GLY A 177 13.61 7.12 17.19
N GLY A 178 12.65 6.19 17.23
CA GLY A 178 12.17 5.50 16.04
C GLY A 178 11.14 6.32 15.22
N PRO A 179 11.12 6.16 13.88
CA PRO A 179 10.22 6.88 12.97
C PRO A 179 8.75 6.50 13.17
N ALA A 180 7.84 7.46 13.03
CA ALA A 180 6.40 7.19 13.00
C ALA A 180 6.05 6.25 11.83
N ILE A 181 4.91 5.59 11.92
CA ILE A 181 4.39 4.72 10.85
C ILE A 181 3.18 5.43 10.25
N ASP A 182 3.19 5.62 8.93
CA ASP A 182 2.20 6.46 8.26
C ASP A 182 0.81 5.82 8.31
N GLY A 183 -0.16 6.57 8.81
CA GLY A 183 -1.54 6.13 8.94
C GLY A 183 -1.77 4.99 9.95
N PHE A 184 -0.79 4.67 10.80
CA PHE A 184 -0.90 3.58 11.77
C PHE A 184 -1.63 4.03 13.05
N ASP A 185 -2.80 3.45 13.30
CA ASP A 185 -3.51 3.56 14.57
C ASP A 185 -3.30 2.25 15.37
N PRO A 186 -2.59 2.30 16.50
CA PRO A 186 -2.27 1.11 17.28
C PRO A 186 -3.51 0.44 17.88
N LEU A 187 -4.50 1.21 18.32
CA LEU A 187 -5.72 0.64 18.91
C LEU A 187 -6.60 0.02 17.83
N ARG A 188 -6.66 0.63 16.64
CA ARG A 188 -7.34 0.04 15.49
C ARG A 188 -6.66 -1.23 15.02
N TYR A 189 -5.33 -1.24 14.98
CA TYR A 189 -4.54 -2.43 14.68
C TYR A 189 -4.82 -3.56 15.68
N LEU A 190 -4.76 -3.28 16.97
CA LEU A 190 -5.05 -4.27 18.01
C LEU A 190 -6.50 -4.76 17.93
N ALA A 191 -7.48 -3.86 17.81
CA ALA A 191 -8.89 -4.20 17.69
C ALA A 191 -9.19 -5.05 16.44
N GLY A 192 -8.46 -4.84 15.34
CA GLY A 192 -8.57 -5.64 14.13
C GLY A 192 -7.88 -7.01 14.20
N ASN A 193 -7.03 -7.23 15.21
CA ASN A 193 -6.21 -8.43 15.38
C ASN A 193 -6.47 -9.04 16.77
N ALA A 194 -7.54 -9.83 16.88
CA ALA A 194 -8.05 -10.32 18.16
C ALA A 194 -7.06 -11.19 18.96
N ASP A 195 -6.11 -11.85 18.31
CA ASP A 195 -5.01 -12.55 18.97
C ASP A 195 -4.05 -11.57 19.67
N LEU A 196 -3.71 -10.45 19.02
CA LEU A 196 -2.88 -9.39 19.60
C LEU A 196 -3.61 -8.65 20.72
N ALA A 197 -4.89 -8.31 20.53
CA ALA A 197 -5.71 -7.68 21.56
C ALA A 197 -5.72 -8.47 22.87
N ARG A 198 -5.71 -9.82 22.82
CA ARG A 198 -5.70 -10.68 24.00
C ARG A 198 -4.37 -10.67 24.75
N VAL A 199 -3.25 -10.44 24.07
CA VAL A 199 -1.90 -10.49 24.65
C VAL A 199 -1.39 -9.10 25.01
N ILE A 200 -1.53 -8.15 24.09
CA ILE A 200 -1.03 -6.78 24.20
C ILE A 200 -2.03 -5.87 24.91
N GLY A 201 -3.32 -6.18 24.86
CA GLY A 201 -4.36 -5.28 25.37
C GLY A 201 -4.37 -3.98 24.59
N THR A 202 -4.30 -2.84 25.29
CA THR A 202 -4.36 -1.49 24.70
C THR A 202 -3.00 -0.79 24.67
N ASP A 203 -1.90 -1.51 24.88
CA ASP A 203 -0.55 -0.93 24.85
C ASP A 203 -0.16 -0.54 23.42
N SER A 204 -0.17 0.77 23.17
CA SER A 204 0.13 1.35 21.86
C SER A 204 1.60 1.22 21.47
N ALA A 205 2.51 1.22 22.43
CA ALA A 205 3.94 1.07 22.16
C ALA A 205 4.23 -0.37 21.75
N ALA A 206 3.69 -1.35 22.50
CA ALA A 206 3.81 -2.76 22.15
C ALA A 206 3.14 -3.10 20.81
N ALA A 207 1.98 -2.50 20.50
CA ALA A 207 1.33 -2.65 19.20
C ALA A 207 2.21 -2.17 18.03
N ARG A 208 2.85 -1.00 18.19
CA ARG A 208 3.80 -0.47 17.21
C ARG A 208 5.03 -1.36 17.07
N SER A 209 5.61 -1.81 18.18
CA SER A 209 6.74 -2.74 18.17
C SER A 209 6.39 -4.04 17.44
N HIS A 210 5.22 -4.62 17.72
CA HIS A 210 4.76 -5.81 17.03
C HIS A 210 4.57 -5.58 15.52
N TYR A 211 3.96 -4.47 15.12
CA TYR A 211 3.73 -4.18 13.71
C TYR A 211 5.05 -4.06 12.93
N ILE A 212 6.05 -3.38 13.50
CA ILE A 212 7.39 -3.28 12.91
C ILE A 212 8.07 -4.65 12.85
N GLN A 213 8.07 -5.42 13.94
CA GLN A 213 8.84 -6.67 14.03
C GLN A 213 8.24 -7.82 13.22
N SER A 214 6.93 -7.83 12.99
CA SER A 214 6.24 -8.99 12.39
C SER A 214 4.98 -8.59 11.62
N GLY A 215 4.18 -7.67 12.15
CA GLY A 215 2.84 -7.40 11.60
C GLY A 215 2.82 -6.90 10.15
N ALA A 216 3.80 -6.08 9.73
CA ALA A 216 3.90 -5.61 8.35
C ALA A 216 4.18 -6.76 7.38
N ARG A 217 5.09 -7.67 7.75
CA ARG A 217 5.47 -8.85 6.95
C ARG A 217 4.40 -9.91 6.87
N GLU A 218 3.66 -10.08 7.96
CA GLU A 218 2.50 -10.96 8.02
C GLU A 218 1.31 -10.43 7.19
N GLY A 219 1.41 -9.20 6.68
CA GLY A 219 0.31 -8.55 5.96
C GLY A 219 -0.89 -8.25 6.86
N ARG A 220 -0.68 -8.10 8.18
CA ARG A 220 -1.78 -7.85 9.11
C ARG A 220 -2.47 -6.53 8.81
N SER A 221 -3.80 -6.57 8.78
CA SER A 221 -4.60 -5.38 8.54
C SER A 221 -4.45 -4.37 9.69
N THR A 222 -4.21 -3.12 9.33
CA THR A 222 -4.22 -1.96 10.24
C THR A 222 -5.56 -1.23 10.23
N THR A 223 -6.50 -1.68 9.37
CA THR A 223 -7.76 -0.97 9.09
C THR A 223 -9.02 -1.84 9.22
N ALA A 224 -8.89 -3.14 9.49
CA ALA A 224 -10.01 -4.08 9.57
C ALA A 224 -11.06 -3.71 10.62
N PHE A 225 -10.65 -3.11 11.73
CA PHE A 225 -11.58 -2.57 12.72
C PHE A 225 -12.02 -1.16 12.33
N ASN A 226 -13.32 -0.89 12.30
CA ASN A 226 -13.86 0.46 12.12
C ASN A 226 -14.49 0.93 13.44
N PRO A 227 -13.86 1.89 14.15
CA PRO A 227 -14.37 2.33 15.45
C PRO A 227 -15.76 2.97 15.35
N TYR A 228 -16.05 3.70 14.26
CA TYR A 228 -17.33 4.39 14.10
C TYR A 228 -18.47 3.42 13.79
N GLN A 229 -18.23 2.37 12.98
CA GLN A 229 -19.23 1.34 12.76
C GLN A 229 -19.50 0.54 14.04
N TYR A 230 -18.46 0.26 14.82
CA TYR A 230 -18.61 -0.37 16.13
C TYR A 230 -19.48 0.48 17.06
N LEU A 231 -19.17 1.77 17.23
CA LEU A 231 -19.97 2.68 18.05
C LEU A 231 -21.42 2.76 17.55
N ALA A 232 -21.63 3.00 16.26
CA ALA A 232 -22.96 3.14 15.65
C ALA A 232 -23.85 1.90 15.84
N GLY A 233 -23.25 0.71 15.99
CA GLY A 233 -23.96 -0.55 16.20
C GLY A 233 -24.57 -0.70 17.59
N TYR A 234 -24.17 0.13 18.55
CA TYR A 234 -24.48 -0.08 19.97
C TYR A 234 -24.94 1.22 20.64
N GLY A 235 -26.22 1.28 21.02
CA GLY A 235 -26.82 2.46 21.63
C GLY A 235 -26.20 2.89 22.95
N ASP A 236 -25.74 1.93 23.76
CA ASP A 236 -25.01 2.18 25.00
C ASP A 236 -23.63 2.81 24.74
N LEU A 237 -22.91 2.36 23.71
CA LEU A 237 -21.61 2.92 23.35
C LEU A 237 -21.75 4.33 22.76
N MET A 238 -22.76 4.57 21.92
CA MET A 238 -23.06 5.92 21.44
C MET A 238 -23.38 6.87 22.59
N ALA A 239 -24.17 6.42 23.57
CA ALA A 239 -24.51 7.24 24.73
C ALA A 239 -23.30 7.51 25.63
N ALA A 240 -22.39 6.54 25.78
CA ALA A 240 -21.21 6.66 26.63
C ALA A 240 -20.04 7.43 25.98
N PHE A 241 -19.82 7.22 24.69
CA PHE A 241 -18.60 7.66 24.00
C PHE A 241 -18.86 8.61 22.81
N GLY A 242 -20.12 8.77 22.37
CA GLY A 242 -20.41 9.50 21.14
C GLY A 242 -19.62 8.93 19.97
N SER A 243 -18.91 9.79 19.25
CA SER A 243 -18.04 9.46 18.11
C SER A 243 -16.55 9.33 18.47
N ASP A 244 -16.20 9.11 19.75
CA ASP A 244 -14.81 8.92 20.18
C ASP A 244 -14.24 7.56 19.71
N ALA A 245 -13.44 7.62 18.65
CA ALA A 245 -12.81 6.45 18.06
C ALA A 245 -11.78 5.76 18.98
N GLN A 246 -11.10 6.52 19.84
CA GLN A 246 -10.11 5.97 20.76
C GLN A 246 -10.82 5.18 21.86
N ALA A 247 -11.89 5.74 22.44
CA ALA A 247 -12.72 5.06 23.42
C ALA A 247 -13.35 3.79 22.83
N ALA A 248 -13.79 3.83 21.57
CA ALA A 248 -14.31 2.66 20.85
C ALA A 248 -13.28 1.52 20.76
N GLY A 249 -12.05 1.83 20.35
CA GLY A 249 -10.96 0.86 20.25
C GLY A 249 -10.61 0.25 21.62
N ILE A 250 -10.48 1.10 22.64
CA ILE A 250 -10.22 0.66 24.02
C ILE A 250 -11.33 -0.25 24.51
N HIS A 251 -12.60 0.15 24.37
CA HIS A 251 -13.74 -0.64 24.81
C HIS A 251 -13.82 -1.98 24.08
N TYR A 252 -13.61 -2.00 22.76
CA TYR A 252 -13.68 -3.25 22.00
C TYR A 252 -12.62 -4.26 22.46
N ILE A 253 -11.37 -3.80 22.62
CA ILE A 253 -10.26 -4.62 23.11
C ILE A 253 -10.52 -5.10 24.54
N GLN A 254 -10.92 -4.18 25.42
CA GLN A 254 -11.04 -4.47 26.84
C GLN A 254 -12.31 -5.22 27.20
N SER A 255 -13.40 -5.12 26.46
CA SER A 255 -14.71 -5.69 26.84
C SER A 255 -15.45 -6.29 25.64
N GLY A 256 -15.53 -5.56 24.53
CA GLY A 256 -16.34 -5.95 23.35
C GLY A 256 -16.01 -7.35 22.81
N LEU A 257 -14.74 -7.74 22.77
CA LEU A 257 -14.30 -9.07 22.37
C LEU A 257 -14.81 -10.19 23.31
N ARG A 258 -14.85 -9.94 24.63
CA ARG A 258 -15.34 -10.92 25.62
C ARG A 258 -16.86 -10.98 25.67
N GLU A 259 -17.51 -9.85 25.40
CA GLU A 259 -18.96 -9.75 25.28
C GLU A 259 -19.50 -10.37 23.97
N GLY A 260 -18.61 -10.71 23.02
CA GLY A 260 -19.01 -11.23 21.71
C GLY A 260 -19.66 -10.17 20.82
N ARG A 261 -19.38 -8.88 21.06
CA ARG A 261 -19.90 -7.80 20.21
C ARG A 261 -19.30 -7.87 18.81
N SER A 262 -20.13 -7.59 17.80
CA SER A 262 -19.70 -7.48 16.41
C SER A 262 -19.18 -6.07 16.11
N ALA A 263 -17.97 -5.96 15.59
CA ALA A 263 -17.39 -4.71 15.10
C ALA A 263 -18.10 -4.16 13.84
N THR A 264 -18.96 -4.97 13.20
CA THR A 264 -19.68 -4.64 11.97
C THR A 264 -21.19 -4.65 12.14
N ALA A 265 -21.67 -4.50 13.38
CA ALA A 265 -23.11 -4.46 13.69
C ALA A 265 -23.86 -3.32 12.96
N PHE A 266 -23.16 -2.23 12.63
CA PHE A 266 -23.69 -1.15 11.80
C PHE A 266 -23.21 -1.26 10.34
N ASN A 267 -24.15 -1.37 9.41
CA ASN A 267 -23.87 -1.39 7.98
C ASN A 267 -23.93 0.04 7.41
N ALA A 268 -22.77 0.68 7.29
CA ALA A 268 -22.66 2.03 6.74
C ALA A 268 -23.05 2.12 5.25
N ASP A 269 -22.86 1.05 4.47
CA ASP A 269 -23.26 1.04 3.05
C ASP A 269 -24.78 1.03 2.93
N ALA A 270 -25.48 0.23 3.75
CA ALA A 270 -26.94 0.23 3.81
C ALA A 270 -27.49 1.59 4.26
N TYR A 271 -26.83 2.23 5.23
CA TYR A 271 -27.18 3.57 5.67
C TYR A 271 -27.04 4.61 4.56
N LEU A 272 -25.91 4.61 3.84
CA LEU A 272 -25.69 5.51 2.70
C LEU A 272 -26.70 5.25 1.57
N ALA A 273 -26.88 3.98 1.19
CA ALA A 273 -27.82 3.61 0.13
C ALA A 273 -29.27 4.01 0.44
N SER A 274 -29.64 3.98 1.72
CA SER A 274 -30.98 4.37 2.21
C SER A 274 -31.19 5.88 2.27
N ASN A 275 -30.12 6.68 2.22
CA ASN A 275 -30.15 8.14 2.38
C ASN A 275 -29.36 8.81 1.23
N PRO A 276 -29.98 8.98 0.06
CA PRO A 276 -29.31 9.50 -1.14
C PRO A 276 -28.68 10.90 -0.98
N ASP A 277 -29.20 11.72 -0.07
CA ASP A 277 -28.62 13.02 0.28
C ASP A 277 -27.28 12.87 1.01
N LEU A 278 -27.15 11.89 1.91
CA LEU A 278 -25.88 11.57 2.57
C LEU A 278 -24.90 10.94 1.59
N LEU A 279 -25.38 10.09 0.68
CA LEU A 279 -24.55 9.53 -0.39
C LEU A 279 -24.04 10.62 -1.35
N ALA A 280 -24.84 11.64 -1.64
CA ALA A 280 -24.39 12.81 -2.39
C ALA A 280 -23.32 13.62 -1.63
N ALA A 281 -23.50 13.79 -0.31
CA ALA A 281 -22.62 14.61 0.52
C ALA A 281 -21.28 13.92 0.86
N PHE A 282 -21.31 12.62 1.16
CA PHE A 282 -20.17 11.85 1.67
C PHE A 282 -19.59 10.88 0.64
N GLY A 283 -20.29 10.60 -0.46
CA GLY A 283 -19.93 9.50 -1.35
C GLY A 283 -19.91 8.16 -0.59
N SER A 284 -18.90 7.34 -0.86
CA SER A 284 -18.71 6.04 -0.21
C SER A 284 -17.92 6.11 1.12
N ASP A 285 -17.76 7.29 1.73
CA ASP A 285 -17.08 7.42 3.01
C ASP A 285 -17.94 6.84 4.17
N ARG A 286 -17.70 5.56 4.44
CA ARG A 286 -18.32 4.80 5.55
C ARG A 286 -18.03 5.41 6.92
N ASN A 287 -16.89 6.07 7.12
CA ASN A 287 -16.57 6.70 8.39
C ASN A 287 -17.41 7.97 8.59
N ALA A 288 -17.52 8.80 7.56
CA ALA A 288 -18.40 9.97 7.59
C ALA A 288 -19.86 9.57 7.82
N ALA A 289 -20.33 8.53 7.12
CA ALA A 289 -21.68 8.00 7.30
C ALA A 289 -21.95 7.48 8.71
N SER A 290 -21.01 6.71 9.27
CA SER A 290 -21.15 6.16 10.62
C SER A 290 -21.11 7.26 11.69
N ARG A 291 -20.22 8.25 11.56
CA ARG A 291 -20.20 9.43 12.44
C ARG A 291 -21.50 10.22 12.35
N HIS A 292 -22.00 10.47 11.13
CA HIS A 292 -23.28 11.15 10.96
C HIS A 292 -24.41 10.42 11.69
N TYR A 293 -24.47 9.10 11.59
CA TYR A 293 -25.50 8.33 12.30
C TYR A 293 -25.42 8.49 13.83
N ILE A 294 -24.21 8.45 14.38
CA ILE A 294 -23.93 8.65 15.81
C ILE A 294 -24.34 10.04 16.26
N ASP A 295 -23.89 11.08 15.53
CA ASP A 295 -23.99 12.47 15.97
C ASP A 295 -25.41 13.05 15.73
N SER A 296 -26.07 12.66 14.64
CA SER A 296 -27.35 13.26 14.21
C SER A 296 -28.38 12.26 13.69
N GLY A 297 -27.95 11.25 12.92
CA GLY A 297 -28.84 10.42 12.12
C GLY A 297 -29.89 9.66 12.92
N ARG A 298 -29.58 9.26 14.17
CA ARG A 298 -30.56 8.65 15.08
C ARG A 298 -31.63 9.63 15.55
N ALA A 299 -31.23 10.86 15.88
CA ALA A 299 -32.16 11.92 16.32
C ALA A 299 -33.06 12.39 15.16
N GLU A 300 -32.52 12.40 13.95
CA GLU A 300 -33.24 12.67 12.70
C GLU A 300 -34.13 11.51 12.24
N GLN A 301 -34.06 10.34 12.90
CA GLN A 301 -34.79 9.14 12.52
C GLN A 301 -34.50 8.67 11.08
N ARG A 302 -33.24 8.81 10.64
CA ARG A 302 -32.79 8.35 9.31
C ARG A 302 -32.99 6.84 9.17
N ARG A 303 -33.41 6.41 7.98
CA ARG A 303 -33.65 4.98 7.69
C ARG A 303 -32.34 4.22 7.48
N LEU A 304 -32.33 2.94 7.86
CA LEU A 304 -31.20 2.01 7.66
C LEU A 304 -31.48 0.95 6.59
N ASP A 305 -32.75 0.81 6.19
CA ASP A 305 -33.31 -0.26 5.37
C ASP A 305 -34.14 0.30 4.19
N GLY A 306 -33.89 1.55 3.80
CA GLY A 306 -34.58 2.23 2.71
C GLY A 306 -34.16 1.78 1.31
N PHE A 307 -33.12 0.96 1.19
CA PHE A 307 -32.59 0.46 -0.07
C PHE A 307 -32.88 -1.05 -0.25
N ASP A 308 -33.62 -1.40 -1.30
CA ASP A 308 -33.89 -2.80 -1.68
C ASP A 308 -32.79 -3.31 -2.63
N ALA A 309 -31.77 -3.93 -2.05
CA ALA A 309 -30.66 -4.52 -2.79
C ALA A 309 -31.11 -5.62 -3.76
N THR A 310 -32.18 -6.36 -3.44
CA THR A 310 -32.72 -7.40 -4.33
C THR A 310 -33.41 -6.78 -5.54
N ALA A 311 -34.14 -5.68 -5.36
CA ALA A 311 -34.71 -4.93 -6.48
C ALA A 311 -33.63 -4.29 -7.35
N TYR A 312 -32.55 -3.82 -6.72
CA TYR A 312 -31.38 -3.32 -7.43
C TYR A 312 -30.74 -4.38 -8.33
N GLU A 313 -30.48 -5.59 -7.82
CA GLU A 313 -29.97 -6.69 -8.65
C GLU A 313 -30.93 -7.08 -9.77
N ARG A 314 -32.24 -7.18 -9.48
CA ARG A 314 -33.27 -7.47 -10.50
C ARG A 314 -33.30 -6.44 -11.63
N ALA A 315 -32.99 -5.17 -11.33
CA ALA A 315 -32.95 -4.09 -12.31
C ALA A 315 -31.63 -4.03 -13.11
N ASN A 316 -30.58 -4.70 -12.64
CA ASN A 316 -29.23 -4.67 -13.19
C ASN A 316 -28.67 -6.11 -13.30
N PRO A 317 -28.99 -6.83 -14.38
CA PRO A 317 -28.59 -8.24 -14.57
C PRO A 317 -27.07 -8.48 -14.52
N ASP A 318 -26.27 -7.48 -14.88
CA ASP A 318 -24.81 -7.52 -14.76
C ASP A 318 -24.35 -7.59 -13.30
N ILE A 319 -25.02 -6.87 -12.40
CA ILE A 319 -24.74 -6.89 -10.97
C ILE A 319 -25.18 -8.22 -10.36
N ALA A 320 -26.36 -8.71 -10.75
CA ALA A 320 -26.81 -10.04 -10.35
C ALA A 320 -25.86 -11.16 -10.82
N ALA A 321 -25.31 -11.05 -12.03
CA ALA A 321 -24.32 -11.98 -12.55
C ALA A 321 -22.97 -11.89 -11.80
N ALA A 322 -22.57 -10.68 -11.37
CA ALA A 322 -21.31 -10.46 -10.67
C ALA A 322 -21.34 -10.93 -9.20
N PHE A 323 -22.44 -10.69 -8.48
CA PHE A 323 -22.51 -10.90 -7.03
C PHE A 323 -23.47 -12.02 -6.60
N GLY A 324 -24.32 -12.52 -7.49
CA GLY A 324 -25.25 -13.61 -7.20
C GLY A 324 -26.26 -13.23 -6.12
N ALA A 325 -26.20 -13.89 -4.96
CA ALA A 325 -27.09 -13.65 -3.82
C ALA A 325 -26.45 -12.75 -2.74
N ASP A 326 -25.26 -12.19 -2.98
CA ASP A 326 -24.59 -11.30 -2.03
C ASP A 326 -25.15 -9.88 -2.11
N LEU A 327 -26.29 -9.69 -1.45
CA LEU A 327 -26.96 -8.39 -1.33
C LEU A 327 -26.09 -7.32 -0.63
N THR A 328 -25.10 -7.73 0.16
CA THR A 328 -24.15 -6.78 0.78
C THR A 328 -23.20 -6.24 -0.27
N ALA A 329 -22.68 -7.11 -1.15
CA ALA A 329 -21.87 -6.70 -2.29
C ALA A 329 -22.67 -5.83 -3.28
N ALA A 330 -23.93 -6.16 -3.55
CA ALA A 330 -24.79 -5.33 -4.39
C ALA A 330 -25.06 -3.94 -3.79
N THR A 331 -25.32 -3.86 -2.48
CA THR A 331 -25.47 -2.58 -1.77
C THR A 331 -24.19 -1.76 -1.83
N ARG A 332 -23.04 -2.40 -1.59
CA ARG A 332 -21.72 -1.77 -1.71
C ARG A 332 -21.49 -1.24 -3.12
N HIS A 333 -21.82 -2.02 -4.14
CA HIS A 333 -21.69 -1.60 -5.53
C HIS A 333 -22.54 -0.36 -5.82
N TYR A 334 -23.78 -0.31 -5.33
CA TYR A 334 -24.62 0.88 -5.50
C TYR A 334 -23.97 2.13 -4.89
N VAL A 335 -23.46 2.03 -3.66
CA VAL A 335 -22.79 3.14 -2.95
C VAL A 335 -21.50 3.56 -3.65
N GLU A 336 -20.69 2.62 -4.10
CA GLU A 336 -19.38 2.91 -4.71
C GLU A 336 -19.51 3.39 -6.16
N TYR A 337 -20.45 2.84 -6.95
CA TYR A 337 -20.54 3.08 -8.38
C TYR A 337 -21.96 3.41 -8.83
N GLY A 338 -22.93 2.58 -8.45
CA GLY A 338 -24.27 2.59 -9.03
C GLY A 338 -25.01 3.93 -8.90
N TYR A 339 -24.81 4.66 -7.79
CA TYR A 339 -25.39 5.99 -7.60
C TYR A 339 -24.86 7.01 -8.64
N ARG A 340 -23.55 7.02 -8.86
CA ARG A 340 -22.87 7.94 -9.81
C ARG A 340 -23.13 7.57 -11.26
N GLU A 341 -23.35 6.28 -11.52
CA GLU A 341 -23.73 5.75 -12.83
C GLU A 341 -25.23 5.91 -13.15
N HIS A 342 -26.03 6.45 -12.21
CA HIS A 342 -27.49 6.55 -12.33
C HIS A 342 -28.17 5.19 -12.59
N ARG A 343 -27.66 4.11 -11.98
CA ARG A 343 -28.25 2.77 -12.08
C ARG A 343 -29.67 2.76 -11.52
N ARG A 344 -30.54 1.96 -12.13
CA ARG A 344 -31.92 1.76 -11.67
C ARG A 344 -31.92 1.02 -10.34
N THR A 345 -32.63 1.54 -9.35
CA THR A 345 -32.76 0.92 -8.01
C THR A 345 -33.91 -0.07 -7.91
N ALA A 346 -34.82 -0.07 -8.89
CA ALA A 346 -35.89 -1.04 -9.03
C ALA A 346 -36.30 -1.17 -10.50
N VAL A 347 -36.94 -2.30 -10.83
CA VAL A 347 -37.61 -2.48 -12.13
C VAL A 347 -38.83 -1.55 -12.16
N GLN A 348 -38.92 -0.68 -13.16
CA GLN A 348 -40.12 0.13 -13.39
C GLN A 348 -41.32 -0.82 -13.58
N PRO A 349 -42.45 -0.62 -12.87
CA PRO A 349 -43.65 -1.37 -13.20
C PRO A 349 -43.98 -1.08 -14.65
N VAL A 350 -44.14 -2.13 -15.46
CA VAL A 350 -44.60 -1.96 -16.85
C VAL A 350 -45.97 -1.31 -16.75
N ALA A 351 -46.07 -0.03 -17.12
CA ALA A 351 -47.34 0.60 -17.33
C ALA A 351 -48.08 -0.27 -18.34
N ALA A 352 -49.21 -0.86 -17.95
CA ALA A 352 -50.05 -1.62 -18.85
C ALA A 352 -50.42 -0.69 -20.00
N GLN A 353 -49.71 -0.81 -21.12
CA GLN A 353 -50.10 -0.16 -22.37
C GLN A 353 -51.47 -0.72 -22.70
N GLY A 354 -52.47 0.18 -22.69
CA GLY A 354 -53.86 -0.18 -22.92
C GLY A 354 -53.99 -1.06 -24.14
N ALA A 355 -54.69 -2.17 -23.96
CA ALA A 355 -55.11 -3.03 -25.06
C ALA A 355 -55.75 -2.15 -26.16
N PRO A 356 -55.32 -2.26 -27.43
CA PRO A 356 -56.01 -1.55 -28.49
C PRO A 356 -57.38 -2.20 -28.68
N LEU A 357 -58.42 -1.37 -28.67
CA LEU A 357 -59.78 -1.73 -29.05
C LEU A 357 -59.77 -2.28 -30.48
N ALA A 358 -60.36 -3.47 -30.65
CA ALA A 358 -60.54 -4.11 -31.94
C ALA A 358 -61.50 -3.31 -32.84
N GLY A 359 -61.14 -3.15 -34.11
CA GLY A 359 -62.01 -2.71 -35.21
C GLY A 359 -61.37 -3.04 -36.57
N PRO A 360 -62.14 -3.43 -37.61
CA PRO A 360 -61.64 -4.34 -38.67
C PRO A 360 -61.42 -3.67 -40.05
N GLY A 361 -60.64 -4.33 -40.91
CA GLY A 361 -60.50 -4.06 -42.35
C GLY A 361 -59.04 -4.12 -42.79
N ALA A 362 -58.55 -5.21 -43.38
CA ALA A 362 -58.67 -5.63 -44.79
C ALA A 362 -57.66 -4.94 -45.75
N ASP A 363 -56.97 -5.83 -46.46
CA ASP A 363 -56.34 -5.73 -47.78
C ASP A 363 -54.86 -5.31 -47.99
N SER A 364 -54.10 -6.35 -48.36
CA SER A 364 -53.17 -6.52 -49.50
C SER A 364 -52.31 -5.36 -50.02
N LEU A 365 -51.00 -5.61 -50.18
CA LEU A 365 -50.37 -5.81 -51.51
C LEU A 365 -48.88 -6.22 -51.40
N GLN A 366 -48.55 -7.26 -52.16
CA GLN A 366 -47.22 -7.80 -52.44
C GLN A 366 -46.49 -6.99 -53.52
N SER A 367 -45.15 -7.11 -53.57
CA SER A 367 -44.27 -7.11 -54.77
C SER A 367 -42.87 -6.60 -54.37
N SER A 368 -41.70 -7.11 -54.76
CA SER A 368 -41.21 -8.29 -55.49
C SER A 368 -39.67 -8.28 -55.35
N ALA A 369 -39.05 -9.46 -55.50
CA ALA A 369 -37.62 -9.85 -55.44
C ALA A 369 -36.71 -9.23 -56.56
N PRO A 370 -35.44 -9.64 -56.84
CA PRO A 370 -34.59 -10.77 -56.36
C PRO A 370 -33.11 -10.41 -55.98
N VAL A 371 -32.36 -11.18 -55.17
CA VAL A 371 -31.57 -12.45 -55.32
C VAL A 371 -30.34 -12.40 -56.24
N GLU A 372 -29.16 -12.61 -55.66
CA GLU A 372 -27.97 -13.41 -56.09
C GLU A 372 -27.06 -13.50 -54.84
N GLU A 373 -26.96 -14.60 -54.07
CA GLU A 373 -26.44 -15.95 -54.29
C GLU A 373 -24.92 -16.04 -54.53
N SER A 374 -24.15 -16.37 -53.48
CA SER A 374 -23.09 -17.38 -53.54
C SER A 374 -22.79 -17.94 -52.14
N ASP A 375 -22.95 -19.26 -52.03
CA ASP A 375 -22.72 -20.18 -50.92
C ASP A 375 -21.66 -21.21 -51.42
N PRO A 376 -21.19 -22.25 -50.71
CA PRO A 376 -21.06 -22.54 -49.27
C PRO A 376 -19.70 -23.21 -48.90
N MET A 377 -19.64 -23.72 -47.65
CA MET A 377 -18.92 -24.91 -47.13
C MET A 377 -17.63 -24.67 -46.33
N ILE A 378 -17.71 -24.67 -44.99
CA ILE A 378 -17.66 -25.82 -44.06
C ILE A 378 -16.26 -26.42 -43.88
N GLY A 379 -15.75 -26.30 -42.64
CA GLY A 379 -14.63 -27.08 -42.10
C GLY A 379 -14.52 -26.91 -40.58
N ARG A 380 -14.99 -27.92 -39.85
CA ARG A 380 -15.12 -28.04 -38.38
C ARG A 380 -13.79 -28.11 -37.60
N LEU A 381 -13.98 -28.09 -36.26
CA LEU A 381 -13.18 -28.64 -35.14
C LEU A 381 -12.39 -27.56 -34.39
N GLY A 382 -12.45 -27.40 -33.06
CA GLY A 382 -13.11 -28.10 -31.96
C GLY A 382 -12.63 -27.46 -30.65
N GLU A 383 -13.51 -27.38 -29.65
CA GLU A 383 -13.24 -26.82 -28.32
C GLU A 383 -12.28 -27.69 -27.48
N ALA A 384 -11.47 -27.05 -26.62
CA ALA A 384 -10.93 -27.63 -25.39
C ALA A 384 -10.20 -26.57 -24.53
N PRO A 385 -10.04 -26.78 -23.20
CA PRO A 385 -10.34 -25.78 -22.18
C PRO A 385 -9.16 -25.32 -21.31
N VAL A 386 -9.47 -24.30 -20.50
CA VAL A 386 -8.75 -23.75 -19.35
C VAL A 386 -8.61 -24.75 -18.20
N ASP A 387 -7.39 -25.00 -17.73
CA ASP A 387 -7.10 -25.33 -16.32
C ASP A 387 -5.58 -25.23 -16.02
N LEU A 388 -5.19 -24.44 -15.01
CA LEU A 388 -3.85 -24.50 -14.39
C LEU A 388 -3.98 -24.23 -12.90
N THR A 389 -4.08 -25.32 -12.15
CA THR A 389 -3.84 -25.38 -10.71
C THR A 389 -2.34 -25.54 -10.46
N TRP A 390 -1.77 -24.75 -9.56
CA TRP A 390 -0.41 -24.95 -9.04
C TRP A 390 -0.48 -25.63 -7.67
N THR A 391 -0.11 -26.91 -7.64
CA THR A 391 0.17 -27.64 -6.40
C THR A 391 1.65 -27.50 -6.03
N ALA A 392 1.89 -27.21 -4.77
CA ALA A 392 3.19 -27.17 -4.14
C ALA A 392 3.72 -28.60 -3.85
N GLY A 393 5.04 -28.79 -4.00
CA GLY A 393 5.74 -29.91 -3.37
C GLY A 393 7.00 -30.34 -4.12
N MET A 394 8.19 -30.05 -3.56
CA MET A 394 9.14 -31.08 -3.09
C MET A 394 10.50 -30.50 -2.65
N LEU A 395 10.81 -30.78 -1.38
CA LEU A 395 12.06 -31.35 -0.82
C LEU A 395 13.42 -30.62 -0.92
N ALA A 396 13.99 -30.37 0.27
CA ALA A 396 15.41 -30.12 0.59
C ALA A 396 16.27 -31.36 0.27
N ALA A 397 17.56 -31.29 -0.15
CA ALA A 397 18.81 -30.95 0.56
C ALA A 397 20.00 -31.55 -0.28
N PRO A 398 21.32 -31.54 0.09
CA PRO A 398 22.22 -30.48 0.59
C PRO A 398 23.61 -30.40 -0.14
N LEU A 399 24.40 -29.36 0.21
CA LEU A 399 25.89 -29.24 0.33
C LEU A 399 26.87 -29.90 -0.67
N ALA A 400 27.72 -29.08 -1.31
CA ALA A 400 29.15 -29.36 -1.54
C ALA A 400 29.97 -28.08 -1.80
N ALA A 401 31.14 -27.96 -1.16
CA ALA A 401 32.15 -26.90 -1.32
C ALA A 401 33.31 -27.39 -2.24
N PRO A 402 34.47 -26.70 -2.29
CA PRO A 402 34.83 -25.63 -3.23
C PRO A 402 35.84 -26.09 -4.31
N LEU A 403 36.01 -25.31 -5.38
CA LEU A 403 37.16 -25.45 -6.28
C LEU A 403 37.94 -24.15 -6.36
N SER A 404 39.19 -24.24 -5.92
CA SER A 404 40.21 -23.20 -5.96
C SER A 404 40.86 -23.10 -7.33
N GLY A 405 41.20 -21.86 -7.70
CA GLY A 405 42.37 -21.58 -8.54
C GLY A 405 42.06 -21.11 -9.95
N ILE A 406 42.23 -19.81 -10.18
CA ILE A 406 43.10 -19.23 -11.22
C ILE A 406 43.43 -17.81 -10.75
N GLY A 407 44.72 -17.51 -10.66
CA GLY A 407 45.23 -16.22 -10.19
C GLY A 407 45.11 -15.13 -11.25
N MET A 408 44.84 -13.91 -10.82
CA MET A 408 44.94 -12.68 -11.63
C MET A 408 45.52 -11.57 -10.76
N GLY A 409 46.47 -10.84 -11.33
CA GLY A 409 47.31 -9.84 -10.67
C GLY A 409 46.58 -8.59 -10.18
N ALA A 410 47.26 -7.86 -9.30
CA ALA A 410 46.80 -6.65 -8.66
C ALA A 410 46.68 -5.46 -9.63
N PHE A 411 45.54 -4.76 -9.63
CA PHE A 411 45.32 -3.37 -10.07
C PHE A 411 44.06 -2.77 -9.35
N PRO A 412 43.86 -1.43 -9.30
CA PRO A 412 43.35 -0.73 -8.12
C PRO A 412 41.82 -0.53 -8.06
N ARG A 413 41.38 -0.11 -6.86
CA ARG A 413 40.05 0.33 -6.42
C ARG A 413 39.30 1.24 -7.40
N SER A 414 38.03 0.92 -7.65
CA SER A 414 36.83 1.78 -7.53
C SER A 414 35.71 1.14 -8.37
N ASP A 415 34.47 1.08 -7.86
CA ASP A 415 33.26 1.33 -8.64
C ASP A 415 32.01 1.23 -7.74
N ALA A 416 31.60 2.39 -7.23
CA ALA A 416 30.23 2.63 -6.80
C ALA A 416 29.44 3.12 -8.02
N GLN A 417 29.04 2.20 -8.89
CA GLN A 417 28.07 2.50 -9.94
C GLN A 417 26.67 2.37 -9.35
N GLY A 418 25.90 3.46 -9.42
CA GLY A 418 24.47 3.43 -9.12
C GLY A 418 23.78 2.42 -10.03
N LEU A 419 23.03 1.50 -9.44
CA LEU A 419 22.29 0.49 -10.19
C LEU A 419 21.08 1.20 -10.82
N THR A 420 21.15 1.48 -12.12
CA THR A 420 19.97 1.92 -12.88
C THR A 420 19.20 0.69 -13.30
N LEU A 421 18.04 0.46 -12.69
CA LEU A 421 17.16 -0.63 -13.10
C LEU A 421 16.36 -0.20 -14.33
N ALA A 422 16.72 -0.72 -15.50
CA ALA A 422 15.91 -0.60 -16.71
C ALA A 422 14.84 -1.71 -16.71
N PHE A 423 13.57 -1.34 -16.57
CA PHE A 423 12.45 -2.29 -16.68
C PHE A 423 11.58 -1.92 -17.89
N ALA A 424 11.49 -2.83 -18.85
CA ALA A 424 10.52 -2.76 -19.94
C ALA A 424 9.12 -3.03 -19.37
N GLY A 425 8.15 -2.17 -19.72
CA GLY A 425 6.74 -2.39 -19.36
C GLY A 425 6.15 -3.59 -20.12
N PRO A 426 5.06 -4.19 -19.62
CA PRO A 426 4.34 -5.21 -20.37
C PRO A 426 3.63 -4.56 -21.57
N VAL A 427 3.74 -5.22 -22.73
CA VAL A 427 2.95 -4.93 -23.94
C VAL A 427 1.57 -5.54 -23.81
#